data_AF-A0A651FJJ4-F1
#
_entry.id   AF-A0A651FJJ4-F1
#
_cell.length_a   1.000
_cell.length_b   1.000
_cell.length_c   1.000
_cell.angle_alpha   90.00
_cell.angle_beta   90.00
_cell.angle_gamma   90.00
#
_symmetry.space_group_name_H-M   'P 1'
#
loop_
_entity.id
_entity.type
_entity.pdbx_description
1 polymer ?
#
loop_
_entity_poly.entity_id
_entity_poly.type
_entity_poly.pdbx_seq_one_letter_code
_entity_poly.pdbx_strand_id
1 'polypeptide(L)'
;MGLMISDHRMALNFLWRGVASLALCLIAFWAGLAGYWTAQREPPIRVESVELLTPEVPAGGTVRVRHTTTRFDPCHLTLERSIIDAGGVLFRLEDVSFSAGRVSVGAEEPFIETTPVPPGMRPGTARLREILVHTCNPVHRFWPVTQRMPDIQFRVTPEN
;
A
#
# COMPACT_ATOMS: atom_id res chain seq x y z
N MET A 1 0.70 69.40 -5.17
CA MET A 1 -0.03 68.21 -5.66
C MET A 1 0.97 67.06 -5.87
N GLY A 2 1.61 66.59 -4.80
CA GLY A 2 2.69 65.59 -4.87
C GLY A 2 2.81 64.67 -3.65
N LEU A 3 2.12 64.99 -2.54
CA LEU A 3 2.10 64.16 -1.33
C LEU A 3 1.16 62.94 -1.45
N MET A 4 0.09 63.03 -2.24
CA MET A 4 -0.94 61.99 -2.32
C MET A 4 -0.54 60.75 -3.15
N ILE A 5 0.45 60.87 -4.06
CA ILE A 5 0.93 59.75 -4.89
C ILE A 5 1.94 58.86 -4.11
N SER A 6 2.60 59.43 -3.09
CA SER A 6 3.61 58.73 -2.27
C SER A 6 2.96 57.70 -1.32
N ASP A 7 1.85 58.05 -0.69
CA ASP A 7 1.16 57.18 0.29
C ASP A 7 0.58 55.91 -0.36
N HIS A 8 0.04 56.00 -1.57
CA HIS A 8 -0.48 54.82 -2.27
C HIS A 8 0.61 53.82 -2.63
N ARG A 9 1.82 54.28 -2.97
CA ARG A 9 2.97 53.41 -3.27
C ARG A 9 3.53 52.73 -2.01
N MET A 10 3.53 53.44 -0.88
CA MET A 10 3.96 52.86 0.41
C MET A 10 2.97 51.82 0.93
N ALA A 11 1.66 52.09 0.86
CA ALA A 11 0.63 51.13 1.23
C ALA A 11 0.67 49.86 0.35
N LEU A 12 0.88 50.02 -0.96
CA LEU A 12 1.01 48.91 -1.89
C LEU A 12 2.25 48.04 -1.61
N ASN A 13 3.39 48.66 -1.28
CA ASN A 13 4.62 47.94 -0.93
C ASN A 13 4.49 47.18 0.40
N PHE A 14 3.80 47.75 1.39
CA PHE A 14 3.55 47.07 2.66
C PHE A 14 2.62 45.87 2.48
N LEU A 15 1.56 46.04 1.67
CA LEU A 15 0.65 44.96 1.30
C LEU A 15 1.40 43.82 0.56
N TRP A 16 2.22 44.16 -0.43
CA TRP A 16 3.02 43.18 -1.19
C TRP A 16 3.99 42.40 -0.32
N ARG A 17 4.66 43.07 0.63
CA ARG A 17 5.56 42.40 1.59
C ARG A 17 4.79 41.46 2.50
N GLY A 18 3.62 41.87 2.98
CA GLY A 18 2.75 41.00 3.77
C GLY A 18 2.31 39.75 3.00
N VAL A 19 1.86 39.93 1.75
CA VAL A 19 1.46 38.82 0.86
C VAL A 19 2.63 37.90 0.56
N ALA A 20 3.81 38.46 0.24
CA ALA A 20 5.01 37.67 -0.04
C ALA A 20 5.45 36.84 1.17
N SER A 21 5.45 37.44 2.37
CA SER A 21 5.77 36.73 3.61
C SER A 21 4.77 35.61 3.90
N LEU A 22 3.47 35.87 3.74
CA LEU A 22 2.44 34.83 3.92
C LEU A 22 2.62 33.68 2.91
N ALA A 23 2.86 34.01 1.63
CA ALA A 23 3.12 33.01 0.60
C ALA A 23 4.34 32.15 0.93
N LEU A 24 5.45 32.76 1.40
CA LEU A 24 6.65 32.03 1.80
C LEU A 24 6.39 31.10 2.99
N CYS A 25 5.64 31.57 4.00
CA CYS A 25 5.25 30.74 5.14
C CYS A 25 4.40 29.53 4.71
N LEU A 26 3.44 29.74 3.81
CA LEU A 26 2.61 28.66 3.27
C LEU A 26 3.44 27.65 2.47
N ILE A 27 4.37 28.13 1.62
CA ILE A 27 5.28 27.25 0.87
C ILE A 27 6.13 26.42 1.83
N ALA A 28 6.74 27.05 2.84
CA ALA A 28 7.56 26.35 3.82
C ALA A 28 6.75 25.31 4.61
N PHE A 29 5.52 25.65 5.00
CA PHE A 29 4.61 24.73 5.69
C PHE A 29 4.28 23.50 4.82
N TRP A 30 3.85 23.71 3.57
CA TRP A 30 3.51 22.61 2.67
C TRP A 30 4.73 21.77 2.29
N ALA A 31 5.90 22.40 2.10
CA ALA A 31 7.16 21.68 1.86
C ALA A 31 7.55 20.82 3.08
N GLY A 32 7.41 21.36 4.30
CA GLY A 32 7.65 20.61 5.53
C GLY A 32 6.69 19.44 5.70
N LEU A 33 5.40 19.65 5.43
CA LEU A 33 4.39 18.59 5.50
C LEU A 33 4.62 17.50 4.45
N ALA A 34 4.95 17.88 3.22
CA ALA A 34 5.31 16.94 2.17
C ALA A 34 6.57 16.15 2.54
N GLY A 35 7.60 16.82 3.08
CA GLY A 35 8.81 16.18 3.59
C GLY A 35 8.48 15.14 4.68
N TYR A 36 7.65 15.51 5.66
CA TYR A 36 7.17 14.60 6.70
C TYR A 36 6.46 13.38 6.10
N TRP A 37 5.50 13.57 5.19
CA TRP A 37 4.81 12.46 4.54
C TRP A 37 5.72 11.57 3.70
N THR A 38 6.72 12.14 3.02
CA THR A 38 7.68 11.34 2.23
C THR A 38 8.60 10.48 3.09
N ALA A 39 8.87 10.92 4.32
CA ALA A 39 9.70 10.19 5.28
C ALA A 39 8.96 8.98 5.90
N GLN A 40 7.63 8.96 5.87
CA GLN A 40 6.82 7.85 6.38
C GLN A 40 6.87 6.65 5.41
N ARG A 41 7.91 5.83 5.51
CA ARG A 41 8.11 4.66 4.61
C ARG A 41 8.03 3.30 5.29
N GLU A 42 7.77 3.29 6.59
CA GLU A 42 7.61 2.04 7.34
C GLU A 42 6.26 1.39 6.98
N PRO A 43 6.23 0.09 6.64
CA PRO A 43 4.99 -0.61 6.37
C PRO A 43 4.08 -0.63 7.62
N PRO A 44 2.79 -0.31 7.49
CA PRO A 44 1.87 -0.20 8.62
C PRO A 44 1.35 -1.57 9.11
N ILE A 45 1.86 -2.67 8.56
CA ILE A 45 1.49 -4.05 8.91
C ILE A 45 2.75 -4.87 9.13
N ARG A 46 2.81 -5.60 10.25
CA ARG A 46 3.79 -6.65 10.49
C ARG A 46 3.12 -8.00 10.34
N VAL A 47 3.79 -8.89 9.62
CA VAL A 47 3.36 -10.27 9.46
C VAL A 47 4.02 -11.08 10.56
N GLU A 48 3.23 -11.62 11.48
CA GLU A 48 3.72 -12.42 12.60
C GLU A 48 3.88 -13.89 12.18
N SER A 49 2.92 -14.43 11.41
CA SER A 49 3.03 -15.78 10.87
C SER A 49 2.25 -15.95 9.57
N VAL A 50 2.68 -16.95 8.78
CA VAL A 50 2.03 -17.40 7.55
C VAL A 50 2.01 -18.93 7.57
N GLU A 51 0.81 -19.50 7.51
CA GLU A 51 0.59 -20.94 7.60
C GLU A 51 -0.25 -21.41 6.39
N LEU A 52 0.30 -22.32 5.61
CA LEU A 52 -0.40 -22.92 4.48
C LEU A 52 -1.35 -24.02 4.97
N LEU A 53 -2.66 -23.84 4.73
CA LEU A 53 -3.69 -24.80 5.16
C LEU A 53 -3.96 -25.89 4.13
N THR A 54 -3.65 -25.63 2.86
CA THR A 54 -3.86 -26.55 1.74
C THR A 54 -2.54 -26.76 0.98
N PRO A 55 -1.68 -27.70 1.41
CA PRO A 55 -0.37 -27.92 0.81
C PRO A 55 -0.43 -28.49 -0.62
N GLU A 56 -1.51 -29.22 -0.94
CA GLU A 56 -1.75 -29.79 -2.26
C GLU A 56 -3.13 -29.34 -2.76
N VAL A 57 -3.18 -28.84 -4.00
CA VAL A 57 -4.39 -28.27 -4.59
C VAL A 57 -4.47 -28.64 -6.07
N PRO A 58 -5.61 -29.12 -6.59
CA PRO A 58 -5.77 -29.35 -8.02
C PRO A 58 -5.74 -28.04 -8.80
N ALA A 59 -5.31 -28.07 -10.06
CA ALA A 59 -5.56 -26.94 -10.96
C ALA A 59 -7.06 -26.63 -11.03
N GLY A 60 -7.43 -25.34 -11.01
CA GLY A 60 -8.83 -24.91 -10.83
C GLY A 60 -9.34 -24.94 -9.38
N GLY A 61 -8.56 -25.47 -8.43
CA GLY A 61 -8.88 -25.51 -7.02
C GLY A 61 -8.59 -24.20 -6.28
N THR A 62 -8.44 -24.30 -4.96
CA THR A 62 -8.28 -23.13 -4.10
C THR A 62 -7.21 -23.35 -3.04
N VAL A 63 -6.24 -22.44 -2.98
CA VAL A 63 -5.25 -22.38 -1.92
C VAL A 63 -5.81 -21.58 -0.75
N ARG A 64 -5.62 -22.09 0.46
CA ARG A 64 -5.99 -21.41 1.71
C ARG A 64 -4.75 -21.17 2.55
N VAL A 65 -4.56 -19.93 2.96
CA VAL A 65 -3.42 -19.49 3.76
C VAL A 65 -3.95 -18.77 4.98
N ARG A 66 -3.47 -19.11 6.17
CA ARG A 66 -3.71 -18.35 7.38
C ARG A 66 -2.57 -17.38 7.58
N HIS A 67 -2.90 -16.11 7.69
CA HIS A 67 -1.97 -15.06 8.06
C HIS A 67 -2.33 -14.58 9.46
N THR A 68 -1.30 -14.37 10.29
CA THR A 68 -1.44 -13.59 11.53
C THR A 68 -0.66 -12.31 11.34
N THR A 69 -1.35 -11.18 11.44
CA THR A 69 -0.75 -9.86 11.21
C THR A 69 -1.09 -8.90 12.32
N THR A 70 -0.19 -7.97 12.61
CA THR A 70 -0.41 -6.84 13.51
C THR A 70 -0.41 -5.55 12.70
N ARG A 71 -1.46 -4.73 12.84
CA ARG A 71 -1.58 -3.43 12.16
C ARG A 71 -1.22 -2.29 13.09
N PHE A 72 -0.38 -1.35 12.62
CA PHE A 72 0.06 -0.18 13.39
C PHE A 72 -0.61 1.12 12.96
N ASP A 73 -1.04 1.23 11.69
CA ASP A 73 -1.72 2.41 11.18
C ASP A 73 -2.96 2.05 10.33
N PRO A 74 -4.02 2.87 10.39
CA PRO A 74 -5.22 2.69 9.58
C PRO A 74 -5.01 3.23 8.15
N CYS A 75 -4.25 2.51 7.32
CA CYS A 75 -4.05 2.86 5.92
C CYS A 75 -4.92 2.02 4.98
N HIS A 76 -5.18 2.55 3.78
CA HIS A 76 -5.71 1.73 2.69
C HIS A 76 -4.65 0.71 2.28
N LEU A 77 -5.07 -0.54 2.06
CA LEU A 77 -4.22 -1.64 1.63
C LEU A 77 -4.78 -2.24 0.35
N THR A 78 -3.94 -2.40 -0.66
CA THR A 78 -4.22 -3.26 -1.81
C THR A 78 -3.31 -4.47 -1.74
N LEU A 79 -3.88 -5.66 -1.83
CA LEU A 79 -3.14 -6.92 -1.90
C LEU A 79 -3.06 -7.36 -3.36
N GLU A 80 -1.86 -7.22 -3.94
CA GLU A 80 -1.55 -7.73 -5.27
C GLU A 80 -1.10 -9.19 -5.16
N ARG A 81 -1.66 -10.05 -6.01
CA ARG A 81 -1.45 -11.50 -5.93
C ARG A 81 -1.08 -12.10 -7.26
N SER A 82 -0.16 -13.03 -7.22
CA SER A 82 0.24 -13.80 -8.40
C SER A 82 0.67 -15.21 -8.02
N ILE A 83 0.44 -16.16 -8.91
CA ILE A 83 0.93 -17.52 -8.77
C ILE A 83 1.95 -17.79 -9.87
N ILE A 84 3.06 -18.42 -9.51
CA ILE A 84 4.07 -18.90 -10.45
C ILE A 84 4.00 -20.42 -10.46
N ASP A 85 3.75 -21.02 -11.62
CA ASP A 85 3.64 -22.48 -11.78
C ASP A 85 5.00 -23.20 -11.79
N ALA A 86 4.96 -24.53 -11.87
CA ALA A 86 6.13 -25.40 -11.86
C ALA A 86 7.11 -25.20 -13.02
N GLY A 87 6.75 -24.48 -14.08
CA GLY A 87 7.74 -24.08 -15.08
C GLY A 87 7.71 -22.61 -15.41
N GLY A 88 7.49 -21.79 -14.39
CA GLY A 88 7.80 -20.36 -14.39
C GLY A 88 6.76 -19.46 -15.03
N VAL A 89 5.57 -19.96 -15.37
CA VAL A 89 4.48 -19.12 -15.89
C VAL A 89 3.87 -18.32 -14.75
N LEU A 90 3.82 -17.00 -14.91
CA LEU A 90 3.22 -16.08 -13.95
C LEU A 90 1.75 -15.82 -14.28
N PHE A 91 0.88 -16.17 -13.35
CA PHE A 91 -0.54 -15.91 -13.39
C PHE A 91 -0.84 -14.76 -12.42
N ARG A 92 -1.20 -13.58 -12.94
CA ARG A 92 -1.67 -12.47 -12.12
C ARG A 92 -3.13 -12.72 -11.74
N LEU A 93 -3.43 -12.58 -10.45
CA LEU A 93 -4.77 -12.72 -9.90
C LEU A 93 -5.40 -11.33 -9.72
N GLU A 94 -6.69 -11.32 -9.41
CA GLU A 94 -7.38 -10.07 -9.08
C GLU A 94 -6.88 -9.50 -7.75
N ASP A 95 -6.60 -8.20 -7.76
CA ASP A 95 -6.15 -7.45 -6.60
C ASP A 95 -7.30 -7.28 -5.60
N VAL A 96 -6.99 -7.42 -4.30
CA VAL A 96 -7.98 -7.26 -3.24
C VAL A 96 -7.72 -5.95 -2.51
N SER A 97 -8.71 -5.06 -2.53
CA SER A 97 -8.63 -3.79 -1.79
C SER A 97 -9.29 -3.90 -0.43
N PHE A 98 -8.54 -3.54 0.61
CA PHE A 98 -9.01 -3.43 1.98
C PHE A 98 -9.06 -1.95 2.35
N SER A 99 -10.25 -1.48 2.68
CA SER A 99 -10.41 -0.13 3.20
C SER A 99 -9.69 0.01 4.54
N ALA A 100 -9.37 1.24 4.93
CA ALA A 100 -8.77 1.58 6.23
C ALA A 100 -9.73 1.33 7.43
N GLY A 101 -10.69 0.41 7.30
CA GLY A 101 -11.76 0.12 8.24
C GLY A 101 -11.27 -0.12 9.66
N ARG A 102 -12.20 0.03 10.61
CA ARG A 102 -12.12 0.13 12.10
C ARG A 102 -11.45 -1.04 12.84
N VAL A 103 -10.46 -1.64 12.23
CA VAL A 103 -9.70 -2.76 12.69
C VAL A 103 -8.78 -2.27 13.82
N SER A 104 -8.70 -3.03 14.90
CA SER A 104 -7.98 -2.64 16.12
C SER A 104 -6.48 -2.52 15.85
N VAL A 105 -5.98 -1.30 15.81
CA VAL A 105 -4.54 -1.03 15.80
C VAL A 105 -3.91 -1.69 17.02
N GLY A 106 -2.82 -2.43 16.80
CA GLY A 106 -2.02 -3.07 17.83
C GLY A 106 -2.49 -4.46 18.31
N ALA A 107 -3.56 -5.03 17.74
CA ALA A 107 -3.96 -6.40 18.00
C ALA A 107 -3.43 -7.36 16.92
N GLU A 108 -3.13 -8.60 17.32
CA GLU A 108 -2.89 -9.69 16.38
C GLU A 108 -4.21 -10.13 15.75
N GLU A 109 -4.21 -10.25 14.43
CA GLU A 109 -5.39 -10.56 13.66
C GLU A 109 -5.13 -11.75 12.74
N PRO A 110 -5.68 -12.93 13.09
CA PRO A 110 -5.66 -14.06 12.20
C PRO A 110 -6.73 -13.88 11.11
N PHE A 111 -6.35 -14.01 9.84
CA PHE A 111 -7.28 -14.10 8.73
C PHE A 111 -6.92 -15.27 7.81
N ILE A 112 -7.93 -15.87 7.19
CA ILE A 112 -7.73 -16.93 6.21
C ILE A 112 -7.96 -16.34 4.82
N GLU A 113 -6.87 -16.21 4.07
CA GLU A 113 -6.93 -15.91 2.66
C GLU A 113 -7.34 -17.15 1.87
N THR A 114 -8.15 -16.92 0.85
CA THR A 114 -8.63 -17.94 -0.08
C THR A 114 -8.32 -17.47 -1.49
N THR A 115 -7.44 -18.21 -2.18
CA THR A 115 -6.86 -17.80 -3.46
C THR A 115 -7.13 -18.86 -4.51
N PRO A 116 -7.88 -18.53 -5.59
CA PRO A 116 -8.17 -19.49 -6.64
C PRO A 116 -6.89 -19.83 -7.43
N VAL A 117 -6.73 -21.10 -7.75
CA VAL A 117 -5.67 -21.61 -8.62
C VAL A 117 -6.23 -21.64 -10.05
N PRO A 118 -5.70 -20.84 -10.99
CA PRO A 118 -6.10 -20.88 -12.39
C PRO A 118 -6.18 -22.30 -12.97
N PRO A 119 -7.21 -22.61 -13.78
CA PRO A 119 -7.25 -23.86 -14.53
C PRO A 119 -6.10 -23.92 -15.54
N GLY A 120 -5.61 -25.13 -15.83
CA GLY A 120 -4.48 -25.31 -16.76
C GLY A 120 -3.09 -24.96 -16.21
N MET A 121 -2.94 -24.72 -14.90
CA MET A 121 -1.61 -24.68 -14.29
C MET A 121 -0.89 -26.01 -14.45
N ARG A 122 0.41 -25.94 -14.71
CA ARG A 122 1.24 -27.14 -14.78
C ARG A 122 1.38 -27.78 -13.41
N PRO A 123 1.11 -29.10 -13.26
CA PRO A 123 1.31 -29.81 -12.02
C PRO A 123 2.77 -29.72 -11.52
N GLY A 124 2.96 -29.63 -10.21
CA GLY A 124 4.26 -29.51 -9.56
C GLY A 124 4.29 -28.39 -8.51
N THR A 125 5.50 -28.00 -8.09
CA THR A 125 5.68 -26.95 -7.09
C THR A 125 5.34 -25.58 -7.68
N ALA A 126 4.35 -24.91 -7.09
CA ALA A 126 3.97 -23.55 -7.40
C ALA A 126 4.30 -22.61 -6.24
N ARG A 127 4.30 -21.31 -6.53
CA ARG A 127 4.55 -20.25 -5.55
C ARG A 127 3.46 -19.20 -5.62
N LEU A 128 2.78 -18.97 -4.50
CA LEU A 128 1.91 -17.81 -4.31
C LEU A 128 2.79 -16.64 -3.86
N ARG A 129 2.68 -15.52 -4.57
CA ARG A 129 3.37 -14.27 -4.28
C ARG A 129 2.37 -13.17 -4.00
N GLU A 130 2.59 -12.52 -2.87
CA GLU A 130 1.74 -11.46 -2.34
C GLU A 130 2.58 -10.19 -2.15
N ILE A 131 2.03 -9.06 -2.61
CA ILE A 131 2.60 -7.73 -2.39
C ILE A 131 1.51 -6.87 -1.77
N LEU A 132 1.80 -6.35 -0.59
CA LEU A 132 0.96 -5.40 0.13
C LEU A 132 1.33 -3.98 -0.33
N VAL A 133 0.37 -3.25 -0.88
CA VAL A 133 0.53 -1.88 -1.35
C VAL A 133 -0.26 -0.95 -0.45
N HIS A 134 0.45 -0.14 0.33
CA HIS A 134 -0.13 0.72 1.36
C HIS A 134 -0.21 2.17 0.90
N THR A 135 -1.38 2.78 1.13
CA THR A 135 -1.63 4.21 0.88
C THR A 135 -2.14 4.87 2.17
N CYS A 136 -1.23 5.57 2.87
CA CYS A 136 -1.50 6.18 4.18
C CYS A 136 -1.75 7.69 4.12
N ASN A 137 -1.11 8.39 3.17
CA ASN A 137 -1.20 9.84 3.02
C ASN A 137 -1.31 10.21 1.52
N PRO A 138 -1.57 11.49 1.17
CA PRO A 138 -1.71 11.91 -0.23
C PRO A 138 -0.48 11.64 -1.10
N VAL A 139 0.74 11.70 -0.54
CA VAL A 139 1.97 11.40 -1.29
C VAL A 139 2.01 9.93 -1.70
N HIS A 140 1.53 9.02 -0.84
CA HIS A 140 1.51 7.58 -1.13
C HIS A 140 0.56 7.19 -2.26
N ARG A 141 -0.36 8.06 -2.69
CA ARG A 141 -1.15 7.83 -3.91
C ARG A 141 -0.31 7.81 -5.17
N PHE A 142 0.82 8.53 -5.17
CA PHE A 142 1.75 8.60 -6.30
C PHE A 142 3.00 7.74 -6.07
N TRP A 143 3.38 7.54 -4.81
CA TRP A 143 4.51 6.71 -4.46
C TRP A 143 4.18 5.85 -3.24
N PRO A 144 3.43 4.75 -3.43
CA PRO A 144 2.93 3.92 -2.34
C PRO A 144 4.07 3.20 -1.61
N VAL A 145 3.78 2.76 -0.38
CA VAL A 145 4.68 1.90 0.40
C VAL A 145 4.35 0.46 0.05
N THR A 146 5.31 -0.27 -0.50
CA THR A 146 5.13 -1.66 -0.91
C THR A 146 5.87 -2.60 0.04
N GLN A 147 5.19 -3.62 0.54
CA GLN A 147 5.76 -4.68 1.37
C GLN A 147 5.56 -6.02 0.66
N ARG A 148 6.67 -6.65 0.29
CA ARG A 148 6.63 -7.99 -0.31
C ARG A 148 6.57 -9.05 0.79
N MET A 149 5.59 -9.93 0.72
CA MET A 149 5.48 -11.07 1.63
C MET A 149 6.38 -12.23 1.16
N PRO A 150 6.79 -13.12 2.07
CA PRO A 150 7.49 -14.35 1.69
C PRO A 150 6.67 -15.16 0.68
N ASP A 151 7.32 -15.67 -0.37
CA ASP A 151 6.65 -16.52 -1.36
C ASP A 151 6.19 -17.83 -0.66
N ILE A 152 4.90 -18.16 -0.79
CA ILE A 152 4.29 -19.36 -0.17
C ILE A 152 4.32 -20.50 -1.19
N GLN A 153 4.97 -21.61 -0.84
CA GLN A 153 5.11 -22.77 -1.74
C GLN A 153 4.00 -23.79 -1.50
N PHE A 154 3.37 -24.25 -2.57
CA PHE A 154 2.36 -25.30 -2.54
C PHE A 154 2.50 -26.22 -3.76
N ARG A 155 1.84 -27.38 -3.74
CA ARG A 155 1.87 -28.33 -4.86
C ARG A 155 0.57 -28.28 -5.65
N VAL A 156 0.69 -28.05 -6.95
CA VAL A 156 -0.42 -28.20 -7.90
C VAL A 156 -0.51 -29.66 -8.31
N THR A 157 -1.67 -30.28 -8.13
CA THR A 157 -1.98 -31.62 -8.65
C THR A 157 -2.72 -31.52 -9.98
N PRO A 158 -2.72 -32.58 -10.82
CA PRO A 158 -3.54 -32.62 -12.03
C PRO A 158 -5.02 -32.32 -11.73
N GLU A 159 -5.74 -31.83 -12.74
CA GLU A 159 -7.20 -31.71 -12.68
C GLU A 159 -7.81 -33.12 -12.52
N ASN A 160 -8.79 -33.25 -11.62
CA ASN A 160 -9.56 -34.49 -11.44
C ASN A 160 -10.62 -34.65 -12.53
#